data_AF-A0A7W9JJ43-F1
#
_entry.id   AF-A0A7W9JJ43-F1
#
_cell.length_a   1.000
_cell.length_b   1.000
_cell.length_c   1.000
_cell.angle_alpha   90.00
_cell.angle_beta   90.00
_cell.angle_gamma   90.00
#
_symmetry.space_group_name_H-M   'P 1'
#
loop_
_entity.id
_entity.type
_entity.pdbx_description
1 polymer ?
#
loop_
_entity_poly.entity_id
_entity_poly.type
_entity_poly.pdbx_seq_one_letter_code
_entity_poly.pdbx_strand_id
1 'polypeptide(L)' 'MMYPLVKELATDGIPVVVSLRVLKLARQPYYRWLENPLTRTAWRLCQANGWH' A
#
# COMPACT_ATOMS: atom_id res chain seq x y z
N MET A 1 8.86 -2.27 1.97
CA MET A 1 8.25 -1.74 0.72
C MET A 1 6.83 -1.32 1.02
N MET A 2 6.46 -0.08 0.72
CA MET A 2 5.13 0.48 0.99
C MET A 2 4.42 0.66 -0.36
N TYR A 3 3.22 0.12 -0.53
CA TYR A 3 2.43 0.21 -1.77
C TYR A 3 1.13 1.02 -1.60
N PRO A 4 1.21 2.28 -1.10
CA PRO A 4 0.02 3.05 -0.78
C PRO A 4 -0.79 3.38 -2.03
N LEU A 5 -0.12 3.72 -3.14
CA LEU A 5 -0.75 4.07 -4.41
C LEU A 5 -1.57 2.91 -5.01
N VAL A 6 -1.07 1.67 -4.93
CA VAL A 6 -1.77 0.51 -5.49
C VAL A 6 -3.08 0.23 -4.73
N LYS A 7 -3.10 0.52 -3.41
CA LYS A 7 -4.30 0.34 -2.57
C LYS A 7 -5.34 1.44 -2.79
N GLU A 8 -4.91 2.67 -3.02
CA GLU A 8 -5.80 3.80 -3.36
C GLU A 8 -6.48 3.51 -4.71
N LEU A 9 -5.70 3.13 -5.73
CA LEU A 9 -6.23 2.73 -7.03
C LEU A 9 -7.20 1.54 -6.94
N ALA A 10 -6.92 0.56 -6.07
CA ALA A 10 -7.81 -0.57 -5.84
C ALA A 10 -9.13 -0.15 -5.17
N THR A 11 -9.10 0.90 -4.35
CA THR A 11 -10.28 1.48 -3.70
C THR A 11 -11.15 2.25 -4.69
N ASP A 12 -10.51 2.88 -5.68
CA ASP A 12 -11.17 3.55 -6.82
C ASP A 12 -11.70 2.57 -7.89
N GLY A 13 -11.64 1.25 -7.62
CA GLY A 13 -12.13 0.20 -8.52
C GLY A 13 -11.19 -0.18 -9.66
N ILE A 14 -9.96 0.32 -9.67
CA ILE A 14 -8.96 -0.05 -10.67
C ILE A 14 -8.37 -1.42 -10.33
N PRO A 15 -8.34 -2.38 -11.27
CA PRO A 15 -7.75 -3.69 -11.01
C PRO A 15 -6.27 -3.55 -10.63
N VAL A 16 -5.92 -4.03 -9.44
CA VAL A 16 -4.55 -4.09 -8.91
C VAL A 16 -3.55 -4.67 -9.92
N VAL A 17 -4.00 -5.64 -10.73
CA VAL A 17 -3.19 -6.32 -11.74
C VAL A 17 -2.78 -5.40 -12.90
N VAL A 18 -3.58 -4.38 -13.18
CA VAL A 18 -3.27 -3.32 -14.15
C VAL A 18 -2.30 -2.33 -13.53
N SER A 19 -2.55 -1.87 -12.30
CA SER A 19 -1.67 -0.95 -11.57
C SER A 19 -0.26 -1.52 -11.37
N LEU A 20 -0.14 -2.80 -10.99
CA LEU A 20 1.15 -3.48 -10.84
C LEU A 20 1.90 -3.63 -12.17
N ARG A 21 1.18 -3.78 -13.29
CA ARG A 21 1.77 -3.82 -14.64
C ARG A 21 2.28 -2.45 -15.07
N VAL A 22 1.47 -1.40 -14.88
CA VAL A 22 1.82 -0.02 -15.22
C VAL A 22 3.00 0.47 -14.38
N LEU A 23 3.01 0.16 -13.09
CA LEU A 23 4.07 0.53 -12.16
C LEU A 23 5.28 -0.41 -12.19
N LYS A 24 5.25 -1.47 -13.02
CA LYS A 24 6.30 -2.51 -13.12
C LYS A 24 6.71 -3.09 -11.76
N LEU A 25 5.75 -3.29 -10.87
CA LEU A 25 5.97 -3.83 -9.53
C LEU A 25 5.84 -5.36 -9.52
N ALA A 26 6.71 -6.02 -8.76
CA ALA A 26 6.65 -7.47 -8.59
C ALA A 26 5.41 -7.87 -7.77
N ARG A 27 4.66 -8.88 -8.26
CA ARG A 27 3.43 -9.38 -7.61
C ARG A 27 3.71 -10.02 -6.25
N GLN A 28 4.82 -10.74 -6.14
CA GLN A 28 5.17 -11.52 -4.95
C GLN A 28 5.35 -10.65 -3.68
N PRO A 29 6.13 -9.56 -3.70
CA PRO A 29 6.22 -8.66 -2.56
C PRO A 29 4.96 -7.84 -2.32
N TYR A 30 4.11 -7.62 -3.34
CA TYR A 30 2.81 -6.97 -3.17
C TYR A 30 1.86 -7.83 -2.34
N TYR A 31 1.72 -9.12 -2.65
CA TYR A 31 0.88 -10.03 -1.87
C TYR A 31 1.42 -10.22 -0.44
N ARG A 32 2.74 -10.34 -0.24
CA ARG A 32 3.32 -10.39 1.12
C ARG A 32 3.06 -9.12 1.94
N TRP A 33 3.02 -7.96 1.29
CA TRP A 33 2.69 -6.71 1.95
C TRP A 33 1.19 -6.60 2.28
N LEU A 34 0.32 -7.16 1.43
CA LEU A 34 -1.12 -7.22 1.68
C LEU A 34 -1.45 -8.03 2.93
N GLU A 35 -0.72 -9.13 3.18
CA GLU A 35 -0.89 -10.01 4.33
C GLU A 35 -0.42 -9.36 5.65
N ASN A 36 0.52 -8.41 5.60
CA ASN A 36 1.01 -7.73 6.80
C ASN A 36 1.27 -6.23 6.56
N PRO A 37 0.19 -5.41 6.48
CA PRO A 37 0.31 -3.97 6.20
C PRO A 37 0.73 -3.19 7.45
N LEU A 38 1.95 -3.41 7.95
CA LEU A 38 2.46 -2.78 9.18
C LEU A 38 2.63 -1.26 9.13
N THR A 39 2.33 -0.59 8.01
CA THR A 39 2.80 0.80 7.80
C THR A 39 1.69 1.84 7.72
N ARG A 40 0.40 1.49 7.60
CA ARG A 40 -0.67 2.52 7.57
C ARG A 40 -1.17 2.92 8.95
N THR A 41 -1.35 1.95 9.85
CA THR A 41 -1.83 2.22 11.21
C THR A 41 -0.72 2.83 12.06
N ALA A 42 0.51 2.30 11.99
CA ALA A 42 1.65 2.86 12.72
C ALA A 42 2.00 4.29 12.26
N TRP A 43 1.92 4.59 10.96
CA TRP A 43 2.14 5.95 10.46
C TRP A 43 1.02 6.91 10.83
N ARG A 44 -0.26 6.49 10.73
CA ARG A 44 -1.39 7.30 11.21
C ARG A 44 -1.32 7.55 12.71
N LEU A 45 -0.92 6.55 13.49
CA LEU A 45 -0.70 6.71 14.92
C LEU A 45 0.48 7.64 15.18
N CYS A 46 1.60 7.54 14.46
CA CYS A 46 2.73 8.46 14.62
C CYS A 46 2.35 9.92 14.27
N GLN A 47 1.61 10.13 13.17
CA GLN A 47 1.18 11.44 12.71
C GLN A 47 0.05 12.04 13.57
N ALA A 48 -0.83 11.21 14.15
CA ALA A 48 -1.88 11.64 15.07
C ALA A 48 -1.39 11.86 16.50
N ASN A 49 -0.28 11.25 16.91
CA ASN A 49 0.29 11.41 18.25
C ASN A 49 1.25 12.60 18.38
N GLY A 50 1.39 13.47 17.36
CA GLY A 50 2.10 14.75 17.51
C GLY A 50 3.51 14.62 18.07
N TRP A 51 4.28 13.62 17.64
CA TRP A 51 5.69 13.51 18.01
C TRP A 51 6.47 14.56 17.22
N HIS A 52 6.61 15.75 17.83
CA HIS A 52 7.68 16.70 17.57
C HIS A 52 8.95 16.29 18.33
#